data_AF-A0A955R5E5-F1
#
_entry.id   AF-A0A955R5E5-F1
#
_cell.length_a   1.000
_cell.length_b   1.000
_cell.length_c   1.000
_cell.angle_alpha   90.00
_cell.angle_beta   90.00
_cell.angle_gamma   90.00
#
_symmetry.space_group_name_H-M   'P 1'
#
loop_
_entity.id
_entity.type
_entity.pdbx_description
1 polymer ?
#
loop_
_entity_poly.entity_id
_entity_poly.type
_entity_poly.pdbx_seq_one_letter_code
_entity_poly.pdbx_strand_id
1 'polypeptide(L)' 'MTQQKESAEPEVQQLIDIGKQRGYVTYEEMHNSLPTHLISSDRLDDVMIMFSDMDIEIVNEQR' A
#
# COMPACT_ATOMS: atom_id res chain seq x y z
N MET A 1 22.23 17.14 6.46
CA MET A 1 20.90 17.15 7.09
C MET A 1 20.40 15.71 7.07
N THR A 2 20.20 15.14 8.23
CA THR A 2 19.81 13.74 8.46
C THR A 2 18.43 13.47 7.85
N GLN A 3 18.35 12.48 6.96
CA GLN A 3 17.14 11.67 6.82
C GLN A 3 17.52 10.30 6.26
N GLN A 4 18.00 9.46 7.17
CA GLN A 4 17.55 8.08 7.22
C GLN A 4 16.02 8.14 7.42
N LYS A 5 15.24 7.90 6.37
CA LYS A 5 13.90 7.33 6.49
C LYS A 5 14.06 5.95 5.89
N GLU A 6 14.26 4.98 6.76
CA GLU A 6 13.24 3.96 7.04
C GLU A 6 12.96 3.13 5.79
N SER A 7 13.20 1.83 5.92
CA SER A 7 13.15 0.79 4.90
C SER A 7 11.73 0.49 4.39
N ALA A 8 10.90 1.51 4.22
CA ALA A 8 9.62 1.45 3.53
C ALA A 8 9.78 2.22 2.22
N GLU A 9 9.52 1.55 1.10
CA GLU A 9 9.62 2.18 -0.22
C GLU A 9 8.74 3.45 -0.25
N PRO A 10 9.24 4.58 -0.79
CA PRO A 10 8.52 5.85 -0.77
C PRO A 10 7.11 5.73 -1.37
N GLU A 11 6.94 4.80 -2.31
CA GLU A 11 5.66 4.45 -2.89
C GLU A 11 4.65 3.86 -1.88
N VAL A 12 5.11 2.99 -0.97
CA VAL A 12 4.27 2.41 0.10
C VAL A 12 3.77 3.51 1.01
N GLN A 13 4.66 4.44 1.37
CA GLN A 13 4.32 5.51 2.29
C GLN A 13 3.27 6.46 1.68
N GLN A 14 3.40 6.75 0.38
CA GLN A 14 2.41 7.53 -0.35
C GLN A 14 1.05 6.81 -0.43
N LEU A 15 1.06 5.49 -0.66
CA LEU A 15 -0.14 4.67 -0.74
C LEU A 15 -0.88 4.60 0.60
N ILE A 16 -0.13 4.48 1.70
CA ILE A 16 -0.68 4.55 3.06
C ILE A 16 -1.35 5.90 3.30
N ASP A 17 -0.71 7.01 2.91
CA ASP A 17 -1.29 8.35 3.11
C ASP A 17 -2.65 8.48 2.40
N ILE A 18 -2.71 8.06 1.13
CA ILE A 18 -3.95 8.04 0.32
C ILE A 18 -5.00 7.13 0.95
N GLY A 19 -4.58 5.90 1.33
CA GLY A 19 -5.44 4.91 1.96
C GLY A 19 -6.02 5.41 3.27
N LYS A 20 -5.23 6.05 4.12
CA LYS A 20 -5.69 6.64 5.39
C LYS A 20 -6.62 7.82 5.20
N GLN A 21 -6.45 8.61 4.14
CA GLN A 21 -7.36 9.72 3.85
C GLN A 21 -8.75 9.24 3.42
N ARG A 22 -8.82 8.13 2.67
CA ARG A 22 -10.07 7.61 2.10
C ARG A 22 -10.69 6.47 2.93
N GLY A 23 -9.90 5.79 3.75
CA GLY A 23 -10.23 4.53 4.43
C GLY A 23 -10.09 3.29 3.54
N TYR A 24 -9.69 3.45 2.28
CA TYR A 24 -9.52 2.35 1.34
C TYR A 24 -8.52 2.67 0.23
N VAL A 25 -7.98 1.64 -0.40
CA VAL A 25 -7.11 1.70 -1.59
C VAL A 25 -7.63 0.74 -2.64
N THR A 26 -7.59 1.13 -3.91
CA THR A 26 -7.94 0.21 -5.01
C THR A 26 -6.77 -0.70 -5.37
N TYR A 27 -7.06 -1.88 -5.91
CA TYR A 27 -6.02 -2.76 -6.48
C TYR A 27 -5.20 -2.06 -7.57
N GLU A 28 -5.81 -1.23 -8.42
CA GLU A 28 -5.10 -0.38 -9.37
C GLU A 28 -4.17 0.63 -8.70
N GLU A 29 -4.63 1.38 -7.68
CA GLU A 29 -3.78 2.34 -6.96
C GLU A 29 -2.60 1.64 -6.29
N MET A 30 -2.84 0.46 -5.73
CA MET A 30 -1.79 -0.38 -5.18
C MET A 30 -0.82 -0.85 -6.28
N HIS A 31 -1.30 -1.35 -7.41
CA HIS A 31 -0.46 -1.82 -8.53
C HIS A 31 0.33 -0.69 -9.20
N ASN A 32 -0.23 0.52 -9.25
CA ASN A 32 0.40 1.69 -9.85
C ASN A 32 1.40 2.35 -8.90
N SER A 33 1.16 2.28 -7.59
CA SER A 33 2.06 2.86 -6.60
C SER A 33 3.14 1.85 -6.24
N LEU A 34 2.79 0.61 -5.90
CA LEU A 34 3.76 -0.38 -5.48
C LEU A 34 4.44 -1.05 -6.68
N PRO A 35 5.76 -1.25 -6.64
CA PRO A 35 6.48 -2.01 -7.64
C PRO A 35 6.06 -3.48 -7.65
N THR A 36 6.23 -4.12 -8.81
CA THR A 36 5.71 -5.47 -9.11
C THR A 36 6.23 -6.56 -8.16
N HIS A 37 7.37 -6.35 -7.51
CA HIS A 37 7.94 -7.27 -6.51
C HIS A 37 7.19 -7.24 -5.16
N LEU A 38 6.54 -6.13 -4.81
CA LEU A 38 5.75 -6.01 -3.57
C LEU A 38 4.32 -6.54 -3.72
N ILE A 39 3.77 -6.45 -4.92
CA ILE A 39 2.43 -6.97 -5.25
C ILE A 39 2.47 -8.41 -5.75
N SER A 40 3.62 -9.08 -5.62
CA SER A 40 3.75 -10.51 -5.83
C SER A 40 2.84 -11.24 -4.83
N SER A 41 2.17 -12.31 -5.25
CA SER A 41 1.13 -12.98 -4.43
C SER A 41 1.57 -13.30 -2.99
N ASP A 42 2.82 -13.70 -2.79
CA ASP A 42 3.40 -14.00 -1.47
C ASP A 42 3.49 -12.77 -0.54
N ARG A 43 3.75 -11.59 -1.11
CA ARG A 43 3.89 -10.32 -0.38
C ARG A 43 2.61 -9.51 -0.33
N LEU A 44 1.69 -9.76 -1.26
CA LEU A 44 0.41 -9.11 -1.30
C LEU A 44 -0.39 -9.36 -0.02
N ASP A 45 -0.35 -10.59 0.51
CA ASP A 45 -0.96 -10.94 1.80
C ASP A 45 -0.35 -10.13 2.96
N ASP A 46 0.98 -10.01 3.03
CA ASP A 46 1.68 -9.20 4.04
C ASP A 46 1.23 -7.72 3.97
N VAL A 47 1.14 -7.20 2.74
CA VAL A 47 0.70 -5.84 2.45
C VAL A 47 -0.75 -5.64 2.89
N MET A 48 -1.66 -6.57 2.56
CA MET A 48 -3.06 -6.50 2.98
C MET A 48 -3.21 -6.46 4.50
N ILE A 49 -2.46 -7.28 5.23
CA ILE A 49 -2.46 -7.28 6.69
C ILE A 49 -1.98 -5.92 7.21
N MET A 50 -0.90 -5.38 6.63
CA MET A 50 -0.36 -4.07 7.01
C MET A 50 -1.35 -2.93 6.75
N PHE A 51 -2.08 -2.95 5.62
CA PHE A 51 -3.13 -1.97 5.33
C PHE A 51 -4.33 -2.13 6.27
N SER A 52 -4.74 -3.37 6.55
CA SER A 52 -5.82 -3.67 7.51
C SER A 52 -5.50 -3.21 8.92
N ASP A 53 -4.26 -3.35 9.39
CA ASP A 53 -3.80 -2.85 10.69
C ASP A 53 -3.84 -1.31 10.78
N MET A 54 -3.87 -0.62 9.64
CA MET A 54 -3.93 0.83 9.54
C MET A 54 -5.35 1.36 9.29
N ASP A 55 -6.38 0.51 9.41
CA ASP A 55 -7.78 0.80 9.07
C ASP A 55 -7.97 1.19 7.58
N ILE A 56 -7.22 0.53 6.70
CA ILE A 56 -7.30 0.76 5.25
C ILE A 56 -7.77 -0.52 4.55
N GLU A 57 -8.90 -0.45 3.86
CA GLU A 57 -9.45 -1.58 3.11
C GLU A 57 -8.91 -1.62 1.67
N ILE A 58 -8.52 -2.80 1.18
CA ILE A 58 -8.15 -2.95 -0.22
C ILE A 58 -9.36 -3.41 -1.01
N VAL A 59 -9.86 -2.55 -1.89
CA VAL A 59 -11.04 -2.82 -2.72
C VAL A 59 -10.61 -3.20 -4.14
N ASN A 60 -11.22 -4.25 -4.67
CA ASN A 60 -11.06 -4.57 -6.08
C ASN A 60 -12.00 -3.66 -6.88
N GLU A 61 -11.50 -3.04 -7.94
CA GLU A 61 -12.27 -2.14 -8.82
C GLU A 61 -13.31 -2.87 -9.70
N GLN A 62 -13.83 -4.01 -9.24
CA GLN A 62 -14.76 -4.82 -10.00
C GLN A 62 -16.13 -4.14 -10.04
N ARG A 63 -16.35 -3.36 -11.09
CA ARG A 63 -17.69 -3.13 -11.62
C ARG A 63 -18.02 -4.12 -12.73
#